data_AF-A0A5S9M2C2-F1
#
_entry.id   AF-A0A5S9M2C2-F1
#
_cell.length_a   1.000
_cell.length_b   1.000
_cell.length_c   1.000
_cell.angle_alpha   90.00
_cell.angle_beta   90.00
_cell.angle_gamma   90.00
#
_symmetry.space_group_name_H-M   'P 1'
#
loop_
_entity.id
_entity.type
_entity.pdbx_description
1 polymer ?
#
loop_
_entity_poly.entity_id
_entity_poly.type
_entity_poly.pdbx_seq_one_letter_code
_entity_poly.pdbx_strand_id
1 'polypeptide(L)'
;MHGIRELSNTTRPSVLFHSQLPHEVQPYVLEAGEGKQYIIDGQIHELIATVETTGGGFSHFVVEGAKEKYFPPHYHQVHTEAIYCVEGKMNFI
;
A
#
# COMPACT_ATOMS: atom_id res chain seq x y z
N MET A 1 31.22 -36.56 3.22
CA MET A 1 29.97 -36.34 3.96
C MET A 1 29.64 -34.86 3.92
N HIS A 2 28.76 -34.44 3.00
CA HIS A 2 28.21 -33.09 2.94
C HIS A 2 26.75 -33.20 3.38
N GLY A 3 26.44 -32.71 4.58
CA GLY A 3 25.08 -32.76 5.12
C GLY A 3 24.17 -31.84 4.33
N ILE A 4 23.23 -32.43 3.59
CA ILE A 4 22.09 -31.71 3.04
C ILE A 4 21.22 -31.31 4.24
N ARG A 5 21.18 -30.02 4.55
CA ARG A 5 20.32 -29.49 5.61
C ARG A 5 19.03 -29.04 4.95
N GLU A 6 17.95 -29.77 5.19
CA GLU A 6 16.61 -29.37 4.80
C GLU A 6 16.26 -28.05 5.50
N LEU A 7 15.83 -27.04 4.74
CA LEU A 7 15.36 -25.78 5.31
C LEU A 7 14.01 -26.08 5.99
N SER A 8 14.04 -26.25 7.31
CA SER A 8 12.85 -26.50 8.11
C SER A 8 11.81 -25.40 7.85
N ASN A 9 10.60 -25.81 7.50
CA ASN A 9 9.43 -24.94 7.23
C ASN A 9 8.92 -24.14 8.46
N THR A 10 9.75 -23.91 9.47
CA THR A 10 9.38 -23.35 10.78
C THR A 10 9.57 -21.83 10.91
N THR A 11 9.82 -21.09 9.81
CA THR A 11 10.01 -19.62 9.90
C THR A 11 9.49 -18.85 8.69
N ARG A 12 8.39 -19.29 8.08
CA ARG A 12 7.61 -18.38 7.22
C ARG A 12 6.49 -17.80 8.08
N PRO A 13 6.50 -16.49 8.39
CA PRO A 13 5.34 -15.89 9.01
C PRO A 13 4.11 -16.20 8.14
N SER A 14 2.99 -16.52 8.77
CA SER A 14 1.74 -16.77 8.06
C SER A 14 1.39 -15.52 7.25
N VAL A 15 1.48 -15.63 5.93
CA VAL A 15 1.06 -14.55 5.04
C VAL A 15 -0.45 -14.61 4.95
N LEU A 16 -1.11 -13.54 5.37
CA LEU A 16 -2.54 -13.39 5.18
C LEU A 16 -2.82 -13.01 3.72
N PHE A 17 -3.62 -13.83 3.03
CA PHE A 17 -4.23 -13.51 1.74
C PHE A 17 -5.69 -13.17 2.01
N HIS A 18 -5.97 -11.88 2.21
CA HIS A 18 -7.31 -11.37 2.46
C HIS A 18 -7.43 -9.99 1.82
N SER A 19 -8.63 -9.67 1.34
CA SER A 19 -8.92 -8.34 0.78
C SER A 19 -8.89 -7.20 1.80
N GLN A 20 -8.69 -7.52 3.08
CA GLN A 20 -8.71 -6.56 4.19
C GLN A 20 -7.33 -6.40 4.80
N LEU A 21 -7.00 -5.15 5.12
CA LEU A 21 -5.79 -4.82 5.85
C LEU A 21 -5.84 -5.36 7.29
N PRO A 22 -4.72 -5.90 7.81
CA PRO A 22 -4.62 -6.27 9.21
C PRO A 22 -4.70 -5.02 10.11
N HIS A 23 -4.92 -5.24 11.41
CA HIS A 23 -4.94 -4.18 12.43
C HIS A 23 -3.67 -4.18 13.30
N GLU A 24 -2.62 -4.85 12.84
CA GLU A 24 -1.34 -5.01 13.53
C GLU A 24 -0.19 -5.21 12.52
N VAL A 25 1.05 -5.13 13.00
CA VAL A 25 2.25 -5.35 12.19
C VAL A 25 2.42 -6.85 11.92
N GLN A 26 1.93 -7.30 10.77
CA GLN A 26 2.10 -8.67 10.30
C GLN A 26 2.29 -8.72 8.78
N PRO A 27 2.91 -9.77 8.22
CA PRO A 27 3.03 -9.93 6.77
C PRO A 27 1.69 -10.24 6.10
N TYR A 28 1.40 -9.56 4.99
CA TYR A 28 0.22 -9.78 4.17
C TYR A 28 0.53 -9.52 2.69
N VAL A 29 -0.34 -10.04 1.82
CA VAL A 29 -0.36 -9.71 0.39
C VAL A 29 -1.78 -9.28 0.03
N LEU A 30 -1.87 -8.21 -0.76
CA LEU A 30 -3.10 -7.75 -1.39
C LEU A 30 -2.97 -7.92 -2.89
N GLU A 31 -4.01 -8.45 -3.52
CA GLU A 31 -4.14 -8.40 -4.98
C GLU A 31 -4.51 -6.99 -5.44
N ALA A 32 -4.33 -6.71 -6.74
CA ALA A 32 -4.75 -5.42 -7.31
C ALA A 32 -6.26 -5.21 -7.12
N GLY A 33 -6.66 -4.04 -6.63
CA GLY A 33 -8.05 -3.75 -6.30
C GLY A 33 -8.48 -4.18 -4.89
N GLU A 34 -7.57 -4.72 -4.07
CA GLU A 34 -7.83 -5.04 -2.67
C GLU A 34 -7.32 -3.95 -1.71
N GLY A 35 -7.65 -4.09 -0.43
CA GLY A 35 -7.39 -3.09 0.60
C GLY A 35 -8.63 -2.24 0.87
N LYS A 36 -8.44 -1.11 1.57
CA LYS A 36 -9.56 -0.26 1.96
C LYS A 36 -9.77 0.84 0.93
N GLN A 37 -10.86 0.75 0.20
CA GLN A 37 -11.20 1.68 -0.88
C GLN A 37 -12.05 2.86 -0.40
N TYR A 38 -11.77 4.03 -0.97
CA TYR A 38 -12.55 5.25 -0.82
C TYR A 38 -12.81 5.86 -2.19
N ILE A 39 -13.96 6.51 -2.36
CA ILE A 39 -14.22 7.38 -3.51
C ILE A 39 -14.17 8.82 -3.00
N ILE A 40 -13.22 9.61 -3.52
CA ILE A 40 -13.00 11.00 -3.12
C ILE A 40 -12.95 11.86 -4.38
N ASP A 41 -13.87 12.81 -4.52
CA ASP A 41 -13.98 13.70 -5.69
C ASP A 41 -14.02 12.97 -7.05
N GLY A 42 -14.54 11.74 -7.06
CA GLY A 42 -14.62 10.88 -8.24
C GLY A 42 -13.29 10.22 -8.65
N GLN A 43 -12.32 10.16 -7.74
CA GLN A 43 -11.13 9.32 -7.79
C GLN A 43 -11.32 8.11 -6.87
N ILE A 44 -10.70 6.98 -7.20
CA ILE A 44 -10.63 5.79 -6.35
C ILE A 44 -9.31 5.83 -5.59
N HIS A 45 -9.37 5.67 -4.27
CA HIS A 45 -8.21 5.65 -3.39
C HIS A 45 -8.19 4.35 -2.62
N GLU A 46 -7.20 3.50 -2.88
CA GLU A 46 -7.03 2.23 -2.23
C GLU A 46 -5.92 2.35 -1.19
N LEU A 47 -6.28 2.32 0.09
CA LEU A 47 -5.31 2.25 1.17
C LEU A 47 -4.81 0.82 1.28
N ILE A 48 -3.52 0.61 1.00
CA ILE A 48 -2.88 -0.71 0.97
C ILE A 48 -1.80 -0.90 2.05
N ALA A 49 -1.44 0.17 2.77
CA ALA A 49 -0.63 0.11 3.99
C ALA A 49 -0.97 1.28 4.92
N THR A 50 -1.05 1.03 6.22
CA THR A 50 -1.35 2.05 7.24
C THR A 50 -0.23 2.14 8.26
N VAL A 51 -0.31 3.13 9.15
CA VAL A 51 0.59 3.22 10.30
C VAL A 51 0.49 2.00 11.21
N GLU A 52 -0.69 1.38 11.36
CA GLU A 52 -0.88 0.16 12.13
C GLU A 52 -0.25 -1.06 11.46
N THR A 53 -0.37 -1.19 10.13
CA THR A 53 0.20 -2.34 9.41
C THR A 53 1.71 -2.24 9.25
N THR A 54 2.26 -1.02 9.26
CA THR A 54 3.71 -0.76 9.07
C THR A 54 4.46 -0.42 10.35
N GLY A 55 3.78 -0.36 11.50
CA GLY A 55 4.38 0.03 12.77
C GLY A 55 4.84 1.50 12.79
N GLY A 56 4.14 2.37 12.07
CA GLY A 56 4.43 3.80 11.95
C GLY A 56 5.47 4.15 10.88
N GLY A 57 5.90 3.20 10.05
CA GLY A 57 6.91 3.43 9.01
C GLY A 57 6.40 4.29 7.86
N PHE A 58 5.22 3.96 7.30
CA PHE A 58 4.61 4.70 6.20
C PHE A 58 3.13 4.35 6.03
N SER A 59 2.44 5.14 5.21
CA SER A 59 1.14 4.79 4.64
C SER A 59 1.25 4.77 3.12
N HIS A 60 0.43 3.96 2.45
CA HIS A 60 0.46 3.85 0.99
C HIS A 60 -0.94 3.82 0.42
N PHE A 61 -1.19 4.71 -0.55
CA PHE A 61 -2.40 4.72 -1.37
C PHE A 61 -2.07 4.41 -2.82
N VAL A 62 -2.89 3.58 -3.45
CA VAL A 62 -3.03 3.55 -4.91
C VAL A 62 -4.18 4.48 -5.27
N VAL A 63 -3.96 5.39 -6.21
CA VAL A 63 -4.97 6.37 -6.63
C VAL A 63 -5.22 6.26 -8.12
N GLU A 64 -6.49 6.06 -8.47
CA GLU A 64 -6.95 6.05 -9.86
C GLU A 64 -7.89 7.23 -10.10
N GLY A 65 -7.64 7.96 -11.18
CA GLY A 65 -8.41 9.13 -11.55
C GLY A 65 -8.57 9.26 -13.05
N ALA A 66 -9.72 9.79 -13.47
CA ALA A 66 -9.94 10.19 -14.86
C ALA A 66 -9.23 11.52 -15.18
N LYS A 67 -9.10 11.83 -16.48
CA LYS A 67 -8.58 13.12 -16.95
C LYS A 67 -9.29 14.30 -16.25
N GLU A 68 -8.54 15.36 -15.94
CA GLU A 68 -8.98 16.57 -15.23
C GLU A 68 -9.30 16.39 -13.72
N LYS A 69 -9.16 15.19 -13.16
CA LYS A 69 -9.13 15.02 -11.70
C LYS A 69 -7.78 15.49 -11.16
N TYR A 70 -7.81 16.19 -10.02
CA TYR A 70 -6.63 16.78 -9.42
C TYR A 70 -6.78 16.84 -7.90
N PHE A 71 -5.64 16.97 -7.21
CA PHE A 71 -5.60 17.37 -5.81
C PHE A 71 -5.39 18.87 -5.70
N PRO A 72 -6.17 19.59 -4.89
CA PRO A 72 -5.91 21.00 -4.61
C PRO A 72 -4.48 21.20 -4.07
N PRO A 73 -3.82 22.33 -4.39
CA PRO A 73 -2.53 22.64 -3.80
C PRO A 73 -2.60 22.63 -2.27
N HIS A 74 -1.72 21.85 -1.64
CA HIS A 74 -1.62 21.73 -0.19
C HIS A 74 -0.19 21.40 0.22
N TYR A 75 0.06 21.37 1.53
CA TYR A 75 1.34 20.98 2.09
C TYR A 75 1.15 20.17 3.37
N HIS A 76 2.11 19.30 3.67
CA HIS A 76 2.15 18.56 4.92
C HIS A 76 3.25 19.12 5.82
N GLN A 77 2.89 19.51 7.04
CA GLN A 77 3.86 20.06 8.02
C GLN A 77 4.84 19.01 8.56
N VAL A 78 4.38 17.76 8.67
CA VAL A 78 5.08 16.69 9.40
C VAL A 78 5.17 15.37 8.62
N HIS A 79 4.83 15.39 7.33
CA HIS A 79 4.92 14.21 6.46
C HIS A 79 5.72 14.54 5.21
N THR A 80 6.52 13.58 4.77
CA THR A 80 7.12 13.58 3.42
C THR A 80 6.23 12.73 2.53
N GLU A 81 5.87 13.25 1.36
CA GLU A 81 5.07 12.53 0.37
C GLU A 81 5.94 12.18 -0.84
N ALA A 82 5.79 10.97 -1.33
CA ALA A 82 6.38 10.51 -2.57
C ALA A 82 5.29 9.92 -3.46
N ILE A 83 5.24 10.34 -4.71
CA ILE A 83 4.23 9.90 -5.66
C ILE A 83 4.92 9.33 -6.90
N TYR A 84 4.43 8.17 -7.33
CA TYR A 84 4.97 7.42 -8.45
C TYR A 84 3.86 7.14 -9.46
N CYS A 85 4.04 7.60 -10.70
CA CYS A 85 3.08 7.36 -11.79
C CYS A 85 3.27 5.93 -12.31
N VAL A 86 2.27 5.08 -12.07
CA VAL A 86 2.26 3.67 -12.51
C VAL A 86 1.79 3.55 -13.96
N GLU A 87 0.69 4.22 -14.30
CA GLU A 87 0.10 4.24 -15.64
C GLU A 87 -0.37 5.65 -16.02
N GLY A 88 -0.38 5.93 -17.32
CA GLY A 88 -0.91 7.15 -17.88
C GLY A 88 0.06 8.33 -17.76
N LYS A 89 -0.46 9.50 -17.39
CA LYS A 89 0.35 10.69 -17.13
C LYS A 89 -0.30 11.53 -16.05
N MET A 90 0.54 12.09 -15.19
CA MET A 90 0.14 13.06 -14.18
C MET A 90 1.05 14.28 -14.26
N ASN A 91 0.55 15.43 -13.81
CA ASN A 91 1.33 16.65 -13.71
C ASN A 91 1.47 17.04 -12.24
N PHE A 92 2.68 17.41 -11.85
CA PHE A 92 2.94 18.18 -10.64
C PHE A 92 3.12 19.63 -11.06
N ILE A 93 2.34 20.54 -10.48
CA ILE A 93 2.38 21.98 -10.73
C ILE A 93 2.36 22.71 -9.40
#